data_AF-A0A524LIC8-F1
#
_entry.id   AF-A0A524LIC8-F1
#
_cell.length_a   1.000
_cell.length_b   1.000
_cell.length_c   1.000
_cell.angle_alpha   90.00
_cell.angle_beta   90.00
_cell.angle_gamma   90.00
#
_symmetry.space_group_name_H-M   'P 1'
#
loop_
_entity.id
_entity.type
_entity.pdbx_description
1 polymer ?
#
loop_
_entity_poly.entity_id
_entity_poly.type
_entity_poly.pdbx_seq_one_letter_code
_entity_poly.pdbx_strand_id
1 'polypeptide(L)'
;EVARRFGLPFRNDIPDVDIWDRSDLQGIVAIAYESILGKLTDVLRRRLGGVITRTPRVAKSSIYRGIVQGRDERTGQTRIDLGSISGLIPDRGLTRGQHMMVQIRAHDYGRKAPVLSSSITIPGRAAVLLPEPVVRLSTKIKDPDTRHNLSNLGRKIRDNTDNWGVLWRTSAENLTDKELQDEVDDLLDITQKVFNKYNELESTGILFEGTSNADIEFPSEVKEALDKTRAKIKPTINRHHFYKSAGYTSLVDLAEMVIEDRPEERKYITAKLDKIVSRDIPRVDDPVNIEHVKLDGRNIVLARGRVIETTVNGFVIRRQFRHTNRKLKLVKEYPDDVDVVGDEGDYALTHVIPGALTLFTNYYSIDDELKGTYANINTGVEVYPSNGTSPGKIRYVDLEIDVVKAPVDQPPRIIDQHLLKRAVQRGFITEEVAELSRRRAQAVSEQMAEGIDLIGI
;
A
#
# COMPACT_ATOMS: atom_id res chain seq x y z
N GLU A 1 4.71 11.40 -22.81
CA GLU A 1 5.72 12.27 -22.17
C GLU A 1 6.92 11.48 -21.62
N VAL A 2 6.70 10.44 -20.81
CA VAL A 2 7.78 9.59 -20.26
C VAL A 2 8.71 9.05 -21.34
N ALA A 3 8.17 8.42 -22.40
CA ALA A 3 8.99 7.91 -23.51
C ALA A 3 9.89 8.99 -24.13
N ARG A 4 9.36 10.21 -24.32
CA ARG A 4 10.13 11.36 -24.84
C ARG A 4 11.27 11.74 -23.90
N ARG A 5 11.03 11.80 -22.58
CA ARG A 5 12.05 12.15 -21.57
C ARG A 5 13.21 11.15 -21.52
N PHE A 6 12.95 9.88 -21.83
CA PHE A 6 13.94 8.81 -21.82
C PHE A 6 14.48 8.43 -23.21
N GLY A 7 14.06 9.12 -24.28
CA GLY A 7 14.43 8.76 -25.65
C GLY A 7 13.95 7.36 -26.08
N LEU A 8 12.87 6.86 -25.46
CA LEU A 8 12.32 5.54 -25.75
C LEU A 8 11.35 5.60 -26.94
N PRO A 9 11.28 4.54 -27.77
CA PRO A 9 10.29 4.46 -28.84
C PRO A 9 8.89 4.49 -28.24
N PHE A 10 7.99 5.25 -28.88
CA PHE A 10 6.58 5.20 -28.52
C PHE A 10 5.99 3.88 -29.01
N ARG A 11 5.37 3.14 -28.10
CA ARG A 11 4.59 1.93 -28.40
C ARG A 11 3.15 2.16 -27.98
N ASN A 12 2.21 1.79 -28.84
CA ASN A 12 0.77 1.86 -28.55
C ASN A 12 0.20 0.46 -28.21
N ASP A 13 1.08 -0.48 -27.90
CA ASP A 13 0.73 -1.83 -27.52
C ASP A 13 0.09 -1.84 -26.11
N ILE A 14 -0.57 -2.95 -25.79
CA ILE A 14 -1.14 -3.16 -24.46
C ILE A 14 0.02 -3.26 -23.45
N PRO A 15 0.02 -2.45 -22.36
CA PRO A 15 1.11 -2.47 -21.40
C PRO A 15 1.12 -3.77 -20.58
N ASP A 16 2.33 -4.25 -20.25
CA ASP A 16 2.51 -5.40 -19.35
C ASP A 16 2.19 -5.06 -17.88
N VAL A 17 2.25 -3.77 -17.54
CA VAL A 17 1.98 -3.25 -16.21
C VAL A 17 1.33 -1.88 -16.30
N ASP A 18 0.24 -1.71 -15.57
CA ASP A 18 -0.36 -0.41 -15.35
C ASP A 18 0.07 0.13 -13.98
N ILE A 19 0.50 1.40 -13.92
CA ILE A 19 0.97 2.06 -12.70
C ILE A 19 0.22 3.39 -12.53
N TRP A 20 -0.29 3.64 -11.32
CA TRP A 20 -0.92 4.90 -10.94
C TRP A 20 -0.41 5.38 -9.59
N ASP A 21 -0.56 6.67 -9.32
CA ASP A 21 -0.37 7.19 -7.98
C ASP A 21 -1.42 6.62 -7.02
N ARG A 22 -1.03 6.33 -5.78
CA ARG A 22 -1.98 6.07 -4.70
C ARG A 22 -2.86 7.30 -4.49
N SER A 23 -4.09 7.10 -4.03
CA SER A 23 -5.03 8.19 -3.77
C SER A 23 -4.55 9.18 -2.69
N ASP A 24 -3.64 8.75 -1.81
CA ASP A 24 -3.01 9.60 -0.77
C ASP A 24 -1.71 10.27 -1.24
N LEU A 25 -1.29 10.01 -2.49
CA LEU A 25 -0.02 10.47 -3.09
C LEU A 25 1.23 10.04 -2.30
N GLN A 26 1.14 8.95 -1.52
CA GLN A 26 2.25 8.43 -0.70
C GLN A 26 2.96 7.25 -1.37
N GLY A 27 2.73 7.04 -2.65
CA GLY A 27 3.33 5.95 -3.41
C GLY A 27 2.52 5.62 -4.66
N ILE A 28 2.63 4.39 -5.14
CA ILE A 28 2.00 3.94 -6.38
C ILE A 28 1.23 2.63 -6.19
N VAL A 29 0.25 2.39 -7.08
CA VAL A 29 -0.40 1.10 -7.26
C VAL A 29 -0.01 0.56 -8.63
N ALA A 30 0.47 -0.67 -8.68
CA ALA A 30 0.79 -1.37 -9.92
C ALA A 30 -0.13 -2.60 -10.11
N ILE A 31 -0.62 -2.82 -11.32
CA ILE A 31 -1.41 -4.01 -11.69
C ILE A 31 -0.71 -4.73 -12.83
N ALA A 32 -0.37 -6.00 -12.61
CA ALA A 32 0.23 -6.89 -13.60
C ALA A 32 0.17 -8.35 -13.12
N TYR A 33 0.67 -9.28 -13.94
CA TYR A 33 0.96 -10.65 -13.49
C TYR A 33 2.02 -10.65 -12.39
N GLU A 34 2.01 -11.66 -11.51
CA GLU A 34 2.88 -11.71 -10.33
C GLU A 34 4.37 -11.69 -10.71
N SER A 35 4.74 -12.35 -11.81
CA SER A 35 6.11 -12.34 -12.32
C SER A 35 6.63 -10.94 -12.71
N ILE A 36 5.76 -10.07 -13.22
CA ILE A 36 6.10 -8.69 -13.59
C ILE A 36 6.13 -7.79 -12.36
N LEU A 37 5.18 -7.96 -11.43
CA LEU A 37 5.19 -7.24 -10.15
C LEU A 37 6.41 -7.59 -9.29
N GLY A 38 6.82 -8.86 -9.28
CA GLY A 38 8.07 -9.31 -8.65
C GLY A 38 9.26 -8.53 -9.20
N LYS A 39 9.42 -8.51 -10.53
CA LYS A 39 10.50 -7.74 -11.19
C LYS A 39 10.44 -6.24 -10.86
N LEU A 40 9.26 -5.64 -10.89
CA LEU A 40 9.06 -4.22 -10.57
C LEU A 40 9.49 -3.92 -9.12
N THR A 41 8.98 -4.70 -8.17
CA THR A 41 9.25 -4.51 -6.74
C THR A 41 10.73 -4.76 -6.41
N ASP A 42 11.38 -5.73 -7.05
CA ASP A 42 12.82 -5.98 -6.93
C ASP A 42 13.67 -4.83 -7.47
N VAL A 43 13.26 -4.21 -8.59
CA VAL A 43 13.95 -3.03 -9.12
C VAL A 43 13.81 -1.86 -8.16
N LEU A 44 12.60 -1.60 -7.65
CA LEU A 44 12.35 -0.51 -6.71
C LEU A 44 13.14 -0.69 -5.41
N ARG A 45 13.11 -1.89 -4.80
CA ARG A 45 13.88 -2.20 -3.59
C ARG A 45 15.38 -2.01 -3.78
N ARG A 46 15.94 -2.54 -4.88
CA ARG A 46 17.38 -2.41 -5.17
C ARG A 46 17.82 -0.97 -5.43
N ARG A 47 16.96 -0.13 -6.00
CA ARG A 47 17.31 1.26 -6.37
C ARG A 47 16.99 2.28 -5.29
N LEU A 48 15.92 2.05 -4.53
CA LEU A 48 15.35 3.02 -3.60
C LEU A 48 15.43 2.60 -2.14
N GLY A 49 15.77 1.33 -1.84
CA GLY A 49 15.90 0.83 -0.47
C GLY A 49 14.56 0.48 0.15
N GLY A 50 14.20 1.16 1.25
CA GLY A 50 13.10 0.85 2.18
C GLY A 50 11.66 0.97 1.64
N VAL A 51 11.43 0.51 0.40
CA VAL A 51 10.12 0.46 -0.25
C VAL A 51 9.23 -0.56 0.44
N ILE A 52 8.03 -0.13 0.82
CA ILE A 52 7.03 -0.99 1.47
C ILE A 52 6.07 -1.48 0.40
N THR A 53 5.85 -2.79 0.31
CA THR A 53 5.03 -3.39 -0.76
C THR A 53 3.98 -4.30 -0.17
N ARG A 54 2.72 -4.10 -0.55
CA ARG A 54 1.58 -4.89 -0.11
C ARG A 54 0.93 -5.52 -1.32
N THR A 55 0.91 -6.85 -1.35
CA THR A 55 0.22 -7.61 -2.37
C THR A 55 -0.91 -8.41 -1.73
N PRO A 56 -2.02 -8.63 -2.46
CA PRO A 56 -3.08 -9.51 -2.02
C PRO A 56 -2.53 -10.94 -1.93
N ARG A 57 -3.15 -11.76 -1.08
CA ARG A 57 -2.79 -13.19 -1.00
C ARG A 57 -3.23 -13.99 -2.22
N VAL A 58 -4.19 -13.45 -2.98
CA VAL A 58 -4.72 -14.06 -4.20
C VAL A 58 -4.88 -12.98 -5.27
N ALA A 59 -4.45 -13.30 -6.48
CA ALA A 59 -4.56 -12.39 -7.61
C ALA A 59 -5.99 -12.38 -8.18
N LYS A 60 -6.44 -11.22 -8.65
CA LYS A 60 -7.76 -11.07 -9.28
C LYS A 60 -7.83 -11.90 -10.56
N SER A 61 -8.99 -12.47 -10.85
CA SER A 61 -9.22 -13.37 -11.99
C SER A 61 -8.46 -14.70 -11.95
N SER A 62 -7.70 -14.99 -10.88
CA SER A 62 -7.12 -16.32 -10.68
C SER A 62 -8.21 -17.37 -10.50
N ILE A 63 -7.97 -18.56 -11.01
CA ILE A 63 -8.90 -19.69 -10.95
C ILE A 63 -8.28 -20.76 -10.05
N TYR A 64 -9.07 -21.28 -9.13
CA TYR A 64 -8.67 -22.30 -8.17
C TYR A 64 -9.59 -23.51 -8.24
N ARG A 65 -9.04 -24.68 -7.95
CA ARG A 65 -9.80 -25.83 -7.44
C ARG A 65 -9.93 -25.63 -5.94
N GLY A 66 -11.17 -25.45 -5.47
CA GLY A 66 -11.49 -25.24 -4.06
C GLY A 66 -12.36 -26.34 -3.47
N ILE A 67 -12.44 -26.41 -2.14
CA ILE A 67 -13.29 -27.35 -1.40
C ILE A 67 -14.34 -26.57 -0.61
N VAL A 68 -15.60 -26.96 -0.72
CA VAL A 68 -16.70 -26.33 0.02
C VAL A 68 -16.58 -26.67 1.51
N GLN A 69 -16.42 -25.67 2.38
CA GLN A 69 -16.34 -25.86 3.84
C GLN A 69 -17.70 -25.78 4.52
N GLY A 70 -18.66 -25.08 3.92
CA GLY A 70 -20.01 -24.89 4.45
C GLY A 70 -20.45 -23.43 4.44
N ARG A 71 -21.66 -23.17 4.93
CA ARG A 71 -22.24 -21.82 4.99
C ARG A 71 -21.68 -21.03 6.17
N ASP A 72 -21.28 -19.79 5.92
CA ASP A 72 -20.90 -18.82 6.94
C ASP A 72 -22.18 -18.17 7.49
N GLU A 73 -22.52 -18.47 8.75
CA GLU A 73 -23.74 -18.00 9.40
C GLU A 73 -23.83 -16.47 9.49
N ARG A 74 -22.69 -15.77 9.50
CA ARG A 74 -22.66 -14.31 9.64
C ARG A 74 -22.98 -13.59 8.34
N THR A 75 -22.55 -14.14 7.22
CA THR A 75 -22.73 -13.50 5.89
C THR A 75 -23.80 -14.17 5.05
N GLY A 76 -24.23 -15.37 5.42
CA GLY A 76 -25.12 -16.22 4.63
C GLY A 76 -24.48 -16.79 3.35
N GLN A 77 -23.19 -16.52 3.12
CA GLN A 77 -22.41 -16.98 1.96
C GLN A 77 -21.73 -18.32 2.25
N THR A 78 -21.37 -19.07 1.21
CA THR A 78 -20.65 -20.33 1.35
C THR A 78 -19.15 -20.09 1.33
N ARG A 79 -18.43 -20.71 2.26
CA ARG A 79 -16.98 -20.62 2.37
C ARG A 79 -16.32 -21.72 1.55
N ILE A 80 -15.36 -21.34 0.72
CA ILE A 80 -14.58 -22.25 -0.12
C ILE A 80 -13.11 -22.17 0.30
N ASP A 81 -12.50 -23.30 0.59
CA ASP A 81 -11.07 -23.41 0.84
C ASP A 81 -10.30 -23.41 -0.47
N LEU A 82 -9.31 -22.52 -0.60
CA LEU A 82 -8.40 -22.44 -1.74
C LEU A 82 -6.99 -22.95 -1.39
N GLY A 83 -6.80 -23.52 -0.19
CA GLY A 83 -5.52 -23.97 0.35
C GLY A 83 -4.82 -22.88 1.16
N SER A 84 -4.48 -21.75 0.53
CA SER A 84 -3.77 -20.65 1.22
C SER A 84 -4.69 -19.66 1.95
N ILE A 85 -5.95 -19.59 1.53
CA ILE A 85 -6.98 -18.71 2.08
C ILE A 85 -8.36 -19.29 1.78
N SER A 86 -9.36 -18.96 2.60
CA SER A 86 -10.76 -19.25 2.29
C SER A 86 -11.44 -18.05 1.64
N GLY A 87 -12.15 -18.27 0.54
CA GLY A 87 -13.00 -17.27 -0.11
C GLY A 87 -14.49 -17.47 0.17
N LEU A 88 -15.29 -16.48 -0.20
CA LEU A 88 -16.74 -16.48 -0.04
C LEU A 88 -17.44 -16.45 -1.40
N ILE A 89 -18.42 -17.33 -1.59
CA ILE A 89 -19.26 -17.39 -2.78
C ILE A 89 -20.74 -17.26 -2.38
N PRO A 90 -21.62 -16.64 -3.19
CA PRO A 90 -23.06 -16.68 -2.94
C PRO A 90 -23.55 -18.11 -2.74
N ASP A 91 -24.35 -18.34 -1.69
CA ASP A 91 -24.86 -19.67 -1.41
C ASP A 91 -25.87 -20.08 -2.50
N ARG A 92 -25.65 -21.28 -3.06
CA ARG A 92 -26.45 -21.88 -4.13
C ARG A 92 -26.77 -23.35 -3.82
N GLY A 93 -26.85 -23.72 -2.54
CA GLY A 93 -27.10 -25.10 -2.12
C GLY A 93 -25.89 -26.00 -2.36
N LEU A 94 -24.68 -25.49 -2.09
CA LEU A 94 -23.44 -26.23 -2.28
C LEU A 94 -23.22 -27.24 -1.14
N THR A 95 -22.79 -28.45 -1.49
CA THR A 95 -22.57 -29.53 -0.52
C THR A 95 -21.17 -29.43 0.09
N ARG A 96 -21.07 -29.54 1.43
CA ARG A 96 -19.79 -29.56 2.14
C ARG A 96 -18.91 -30.73 1.67
N GLY A 97 -17.62 -30.46 1.46
CA GLY A 97 -16.64 -31.42 0.95
C GLY A 97 -16.58 -31.51 -0.57
N GLN A 98 -17.52 -30.89 -1.30
CA GLN A 98 -17.51 -30.87 -2.76
C GLN A 98 -16.31 -30.06 -3.29
N HIS A 99 -15.61 -30.61 -4.28
CA HIS A 99 -14.63 -29.87 -5.08
C HIS A 99 -15.34 -29.02 -6.14
N MET A 100 -14.88 -27.78 -6.32
CA MET A 100 -15.41 -26.90 -7.35
C MET A 100 -14.35 -25.96 -7.91
N MET A 101 -14.51 -25.60 -9.18
CA MET A 101 -13.73 -24.55 -9.82
C MET A 101 -14.32 -23.17 -9.46
N VAL A 102 -13.48 -22.27 -8.99
CA VAL A 102 -13.87 -20.92 -8.58
C VAL A 102 -12.87 -19.88 -9.08
N GLN A 103 -13.35 -18.71 -9.45
CA GLN A 103 -12.54 -17.57 -9.87
C GLN A 103 -12.61 -16.44 -8.84
N ILE A 104 -11.46 -15.81 -8.56
CA ILE A 104 -11.38 -14.61 -7.72
C ILE A 104 -12.00 -13.43 -8.46
N ARG A 105 -13.15 -12.95 -7.99
CA ARG A 105 -13.83 -11.77 -8.55
C ARG A 105 -13.26 -10.47 -7.97
N ALA A 106 -13.06 -10.44 -6.65
CA ALA A 106 -12.55 -9.27 -5.94
C ALA A 106 -11.83 -9.67 -4.65
N HIS A 107 -10.78 -8.94 -4.30
CA HIS A 107 -10.05 -9.08 -3.04
C HIS A 107 -9.50 -7.70 -2.64
N ASP A 108 -10.41 -6.83 -2.22
CA ASP A 108 -10.08 -5.44 -1.86
C ASP A 108 -9.28 -5.39 -0.55
N TYR A 109 -8.44 -4.36 -0.42
CA TYR A 109 -7.74 -4.04 0.83
C TYR A 109 -8.78 -3.79 1.94
N GLY A 110 -8.86 -4.71 2.90
CA GLY A 110 -9.78 -4.65 4.04
C GLY A 110 -10.78 -5.81 4.13
N ARG A 111 -10.98 -6.58 3.06
CA ARG A 111 -11.76 -7.83 3.14
C ARG A 111 -10.90 -8.94 3.73
N LYS A 112 -11.44 -9.65 4.73
CA LYS A 112 -10.77 -10.82 5.33
C LYS A 112 -10.70 -12.03 4.37
N ALA A 113 -11.59 -12.08 3.37
CA ALA A 113 -11.73 -13.18 2.44
C ALA A 113 -12.06 -12.66 1.02
N PRO A 114 -11.51 -13.27 -0.04
CA PRO A 114 -11.84 -12.92 -1.42
C PRO A 114 -13.27 -13.30 -1.77
N VAL A 115 -13.87 -12.53 -2.68
CA VAL A 115 -15.18 -12.84 -3.26
C VAL A 115 -14.96 -13.71 -4.49
N LEU A 116 -15.69 -14.82 -4.55
CA LEU A 116 -15.56 -15.86 -5.56
C LEU A 116 -16.74 -15.84 -6.54
N SER A 117 -16.49 -16.42 -7.71
CA SER A 117 -17.49 -16.70 -8.75
C SER A 117 -17.31 -18.13 -9.24
N SER A 118 -18.41 -18.84 -9.48
CA SER A 118 -18.40 -20.13 -10.21
C SER A 118 -18.52 -19.94 -11.72
N SER A 119 -18.81 -18.71 -12.17
CA SER A 119 -18.78 -18.32 -13.59
C SER A 119 -17.35 -17.94 -13.93
N ILE A 120 -16.68 -18.82 -14.70
CA ILE A 120 -15.26 -18.75 -15.02
C ILE A 120 -15.06 -17.98 -16.32
N THR A 121 -14.17 -17.00 -16.30
CA THR A 121 -13.77 -16.22 -17.48
C THR A 121 -12.27 -16.32 -17.69
N ILE A 122 -11.80 -16.41 -18.94
CA ILE A 122 -10.36 -16.41 -19.25
C ILE A 122 -9.99 -15.07 -19.87
N PRO A 123 -9.31 -14.18 -19.12
CA PRO A 123 -8.89 -12.89 -19.63
C PRO A 123 -7.69 -13.02 -20.56
N GLY A 124 -7.82 -12.52 -21.79
CA GLY A 124 -6.72 -12.27 -22.72
C GLY A 124 -6.28 -10.82 -22.75
N ARG A 125 -5.59 -10.42 -23.80
CA ARG A 125 -5.08 -9.06 -24.04
C ARG A 125 -6.16 -8.18 -24.70
N ALA A 126 -6.72 -8.60 -25.82
CA ALA A 126 -7.82 -7.97 -26.55
C ALA A 126 -9.17 -8.66 -26.37
N ALA A 127 -9.20 -9.91 -25.90
CA ALA A 127 -10.43 -10.66 -25.66
C ALA A 127 -10.58 -11.13 -24.21
N VAL A 128 -11.79 -11.52 -23.83
CA VAL A 128 -12.07 -12.33 -22.64
C VAL A 128 -13.03 -13.43 -23.06
N LEU A 129 -12.67 -14.69 -22.81
CA LEU A 129 -13.60 -15.78 -23.00
C LEU A 129 -14.65 -15.78 -21.87
N LEU A 130 -15.92 -15.83 -22.28
CA LEU A 130 -17.08 -15.84 -21.41
C LEU A 130 -17.71 -17.23 -21.39
N PRO A 131 -18.20 -17.72 -20.24
CA PRO A 131 -18.82 -19.04 -20.16
C PRO A 131 -20.20 -19.08 -20.83
N GLU A 132 -20.77 -17.93 -21.18
CA GLU A 132 -22.01 -17.80 -21.95
C GLU A 132 -21.68 -17.59 -23.43
N PRO A 133 -22.39 -18.23 -24.39
CA PRO A 133 -22.12 -18.14 -25.84
C PRO A 133 -22.58 -16.81 -26.46
N VAL A 134 -22.11 -15.68 -25.91
CA VAL A 134 -22.48 -14.32 -26.27
C VAL A 134 -21.26 -13.52 -26.74
N VAL A 135 -21.47 -12.65 -27.73
CA VAL A 135 -20.47 -11.68 -28.18
C VAL A 135 -20.76 -10.35 -27.50
N ARG A 136 -19.80 -9.84 -26.73
CA ARG A 136 -19.88 -8.55 -26.05
C ARG A 136 -18.72 -7.67 -26.49
N LEU A 137 -18.91 -6.36 -26.40
CA LEU A 137 -17.89 -5.37 -26.69
C LEU A 137 -17.74 -4.42 -25.51
N SER A 138 -16.52 -3.99 -25.24
CA SER A 138 -16.24 -2.92 -24.28
C SER A 138 -17.09 -1.69 -24.58
N THR A 139 -17.63 -1.06 -23.53
CA THR A 139 -18.44 0.17 -23.63
C THR A 139 -17.61 1.36 -24.11
N LYS A 140 -16.28 1.26 -24.08
CA LYS A 140 -15.36 2.30 -24.57
C LYS A 140 -15.19 2.27 -26.09
N ILE A 141 -15.53 1.17 -26.76
CA ILE A 141 -15.49 1.05 -28.22
C ILE A 141 -16.73 1.75 -28.78
N LYS A 142 -16.56 2.95 -29.33
CA LYS A 142 -17.67 3.81 -29.75
C LYS A 142 -17.91 3.82 -31.26
N ASP A 143 -16.88 3.54 -32.04
CA ASP A 143 -16.95 3.59 -33.50
C ASP A 143 -17.95 2.55 -34.06
N PRO A 144 -19.00 2.96 -34.79
CA PRO A 144 -20.04 2.04 -35.26
C PRO A 144 -19.52 0.92 -36.17
N ASP A 145 -18.59 1.24 -37.08
CA ASP A 145 -18.05 0.29 -38.04
C ASP A 145 -17.18 -0.76 -37.35
N THR A 146 -16.30 -0.31 -36.44
CA THR A 146 -15.49 -1.20 -35.60
C THR A 146 -16.37 -2.11 -34.75
N ARG A 147 -17.44 -1.57 -34.14
CA ARG A 147 -18.42 -2.37 -33.38
C ARG A 147 -19.10 -3.42 -34.25
N HIS A 148 -19.48 -3.07 -35.47
CA HIS A 148 -20.10 -3.98 -36.42
C HIS A 148 -19.14 -5.11 -36.81
N ASN A 149 -17.90 -4.76 -37.19
CA ASN A 149 -16.86 -5.70 -37.60
C ASN A 149 -16.51 -6.68 -36.48
N LEU A 150 -16.21 -6.19 -35.27
CA LEU A 150 -15.90 -7.04 -34.11
C LEU A 150 -17.09 -7.93 -33.70
N SER A 151 -18.33 -7.45 -33.84
CA SER A 151 -19.52 -8.26 -33.58
C SER A 151 -19.68 -9.39 -34.58
N ASN A 152 -19.38 -9.14 -35.86
CA ASN A 152 -19.44 -10.16 -36.91
C ASN A 152 -18.30 -11.16 -36.77
N LEU A 153 -17.09 -10.69 -36.52
CA LEU A 153 -15.93 -11.55 -36.23
C LEU A 153 -16.21 -12.43 -35.02
N GLY A 154 -16.60 -11.85 -33.89
CA GLY A 154 -16.91 -12.62 -32.68
C GLY A 154 -18.01 -13.67 -32.90
N ARG A 155 -19.00 -13.40 -33.76
CA ARG A 155 -20.02 -14.39 -34.13
C ARG A 155 -19.45 -15.55 -34.95
N LYS A 156 -18.59 -15.27 -35.93
CA LYS A 156 -17.91 -16.30 -36.72
C LYS A 156 -16.98 -17.15 -35.86
N ILE A 157 -16.21 -16.51 -34.99
CA ILE A 157 -15.28 -17.18 -34.09
C ILE A 157 -16.05 -18.15 -33.18
N ARG A 158 -17.17 -17.68 -32.60
CA ARG A 158 -17.98 -18.45 -31.65
C ARG A 158 -18.44 -19.81 -32.19
N ASP A 159 -18.65 -19.93 -33.50
CA ASP A 159 -19.07 -21.19 -34.10
C ASP A 159 -18.04 -22.33 -33.89
N ASN A 160 -16.79 -21.98 -33.54
CA ASN A 160 -15.69 -22.90 -33.27
C ASN A 160 -15.21 -22.89 -31.79
N THR A 161 -15.91 -22.24 -30.86
CA THR A 161 -15.44 -22.06 -29.47
C THR A 161 -16.14 -22.93 -28.43
N ASP A 162 -16.70 -24.09 -28.79
CA ASP A 162 -17.32 -25.04 -27.84
C ASP A 162 -18.28 -24.38 -26.81
N ASN A 163 -19.18 -23.50 -27.28
CA ASN A 163 -20.13 -22.70 -26.48
C ASN A 163 -19.54 -21.57 -25.62
N TRP A 164 -18.25 -21.26 -25.73
CA TRP A 164 -17.69 -20.03 -25.14
C TRP A 164 -18.16 -18.79 -25.91
N GLY A 165 -18.42 -17.70 -25.19
CA GLY A 165 -18.58 -16.37 -25.77
C GLY A 165 -17.29 -15.57 -25.72
N VAL A 166 -17.32 -14.39 -26.33
CA VAL A 166 -16.17 -13.48 -26.43
C VAL A 166 -16.58 -12.08 -26.02
N LEU A 167 -15.83 -11.47 -25.11
CA LEU A 167 -15.89 -10.03 -24.83
C LEU A 167 -14.65 -9.35 -25.43
N TRP A 168 -14.85 -8.52 -26.46
CA TRP A 168 -13.79 -7.68 -27.01
C TRP A 168 -13.49 -6.50 -26.10
N ARG A 169 -12.22 -6.35 -25.72
CA ARG A 169 -11.68 -5.23 -24.95
C ARG A 169 -11.38 -4.06 -25.88
N THR A 170 -11.17 -2.88 -25.30
CA THR A 170 -10.84 -1.66 -26.05
C THR A 170 -9.58 -1.82 -26.92
N SER A 171 -8.63 -2.64 -26.50
CA SER A 171 -7.43 -2.94 -27.28
C SER A 171 -7.69 -3.67 -28.60
N ALA A 172 -8.85 -4.32 -28.75
CA ALA A 172 -9.22 -4.99 -29.99
C ALA A 172 -9.42 -4.03 -31.17
N GLU A 173 -9.66 -2.73 -30.92
CA GLU A 173 -9.83 -1.73 -31.99
C GLU A 173 -8.58 -1.56 -32.86
N ASN A 174 -7.40 -1.92 -32.35
CA ASN A 174 -6.12 -1.72 -33.02
C ASN A 174 -5.51 -3.01 -33.60
N LEU A 175 -6.24 -4.13 -33.56
CA LEU A 175 -5.76 -5.43 -34.01
C LEU A 175 -6.48 -5.87 -35.28
N THR A 176 -5.79 -6.66 -36.08
CA THR A 176 -6.36 -7.30 -37.28
C THR A 176 -7.25 -8.49 -36.91
N ASP A 177 -8.18 -8.85 -37.79
CA ASP A 177 -9.05 -10.03 -37.62
C ASP A 177 -8.25 -11.31 -37.32
N LYS A 178 -7.07 -11.46 -37.94
CA LYS A 178 -6.18 -12.60 -37.72
C LYS A 178 -5.58 -12.58 -36.32
N GLU A 179 -5.05 -11.45 -35.85
CA GLU A 179 -4.50 -11.34 -34.50
C GLU A 179 -5.55 -11.60 -33.42
N LEU A 180 -6.80 -11.17 -33.67
CA LEU A 180 -7.94 -11.43 -32.79
C LEU A 180 -8.35 -12.91 -32.78
N GLN A 181 -8.32 -13.57 -33.94
CA GLN A 181 -8.56 -15.02 -34.05
C GLN A 181 -7.47 -15.81 -33.31
N ASP A 182 -6.20 -15.52 -33.61
CA ASP A 182 -5.05 -16.19 -32.98
C ASP A 182 -5.11 -16.03 -31.45
N GLU A 183 -5.51 -14.85 -30.95
CA GLU A 183 -5.70 -14.64 -29.51
C GLU A 183 -6.85 -15.47 -28.93
N VAL A 184 -7.98 -15.62 -29.64
CA VAL A 184 -9.07 -16.47 -29.14
C VAL A 184 -8.66 -17.94 -29.09
N ASP A 185 -7.93 -18.41 -30.11
CA ASP A 185 -7.43 -19.78 -30.16
C ASP A 185 -6.45 -20.04 -28.99
N ASP A 186 -5.54 -19.10 -28.70
CA ASP A 186 -4.66 -19.15 -27.52
C ASP A 186 -5.46 -19.23 -26.20
N LEU A 187 -6.57 -18.49 -26.09
CA LEU A 187 -7.42 -18.51 -24.90
C LEU A 187 -8.19 -19.83 -24.75
N LEU A 188 -8.58 -20.47 -25.85
CA LEU A 188 -9.18 -21.80 -25.83
C LEU A 188 -8.16 -22.86 -25.36
N ASP A 189 -6.93 -22.79 -25.85
CA ASP A 189 -5.83 -23.65 -25.39
C ASP A 189 -5.56 -23.49 -23.89
N ILE A 190 -5.56 -22.25 -23.39
CA ILE A 190 -5.45 -21.96 -21.95
C ILE A 190 -6.62 -22.59 -21.20
N THR A 191 -7.84 -22.47 -21.73
CA THR A 191 -9.04 -23.05 -21.13
C THR A 191 -8.91 -24.56 -20.98
N GLN A 192 -8.46 -25.25 -22.03
CA GLN A 192 -8.24 -26.70 -21.98
C GLN A 192 -7.20 -27.09 -20.94
N LYS A 193 -6.10 -26.34 -20.83
CA LYS A 193 -5.08 -26.55 -19.78
C LYS A 193 -5.66 -26.38 -18.37
N VAL A 194 -6.53 -25.39 -18.17
CA VAL A 194 -7.20 -25.16 -16.87
C VAL A 194 -8.12 -26.32 -16.50
N PHE A 195 -8.91 -26.84 -17.44
CA PHE A 195 -9.78 -27.99 -17.20
C PHE A 195 -8.99 -29.29 -16.96
N ASN A 196 -7.93 -29.54 -17.72
CA ASN A 196 -7.07 -30.70 -17.50
C ASN A 196 -6.45 -30.66 -16.10
N LYS A 197 -5.88 -29.51 -15.72
CA LYS A 197 -5.31 -29.31 -14.38
C LYS A 197 -6.34 -29.44 -13.27
N TYR A 198 -7.59 -29.01 -13.52
CA TYR A 198 -8.69 -29.25 -12.58
C TYR A 198 -8.89 -30.73 -12.34
N ASN A 199 -8.95 -31.55 -13.40
CA ASN A 199 -9.19 -32.99 -13.28
C ASN A 199 -8.02 -33.75 -12.64
N GLU A 200 -6.78 -33.31 -12.88
CA GLU A 200 -5.56 -33.93 -12.36
C GLU A 200 -5.31 -33.64 -10.87
N LEU A 201 -5.66 -32.44 -10.40
CA LEU A 201 -5.42 -32.07 -9.00
C LEU A 201 -6.36 -32.84 -8.07
N GLU A 202 -5.81 -33.57 -7.10
CA GLU A 202 -6.63 -34.25 -6.08
C GLU A 202 -7.10 -33.30 -4.96
N SER A 203 -6.33 -32.23 -4.69
CA SER A 203 -6.54 -31.30 -3.59
C SER A 203 -6.89 -29.88 -4.05
N THR A 204 -6.84 -28.89 -3.15
CA THR A 204 -7.01 -27.48 -3.48
C THR A 204 -5.74 -26.93 -4.16
N GLY A 205 -5.91 -26.00 -5.09
CA GLY A 205 -4.77 -25.43 -5.80
C GLY A 205 -5.12 -24.45 -6.89
N ILE A 206 -4.11 -23.69 -7.34
CA ILE A 206 -4.25 -22.72 -8.42
C ILE A 206 -4.27 -23.43 -9.78
N LEU A 207 -5.26 -23.10 -10.60
CA LEU A 207 -5.44 -23.61 -11.96
C LEU A 207 -4.94 -22.61 -13.00
N PHE A 208 -5.25 -21.34 -12.78
CA PHE A 208 -4.88 -20.21 -13.63
C PHE A 208 -4.51 -19.02 -12.76
N GLU A 209 -3.41 -18.36 -13.08
CA GLU A 209 -2.96 -17.16 -12.40
C GLU A 209 -3.49 -15.92 -13.13
N GLY A 210 -4.25 -15.10 -12.42
CA GLY A 210 -4.72 -13.81 -12.93
C GLY A 210 -3.76 -12.66 -12.62
N THR A 211 -4.21 -11.43 -12.86
CA THR A 211 -3.43 -10.23 -12.54
C THR A 211 -3.53 -9.89 -11.06
N SER A 212 -2.40 -9.65 -10.42
CA SER A 212 -2.32 -9.17 -9.05
C SER A 212 -2.20 -7.65 -9.00
N ASN A 213 -2.32 -7.08 -7.80
CA ASN A 213 -2.06 -5.66 -7.56
C ASN A 213 -1.00 -5.50 -6.47
N ALA A 214 -0.08 -4.58 -6.67
CA ALA A 214 0.90 -4.19 -5.67
C ALA A 214 0.60 -2.75 -5.23
N ASP A 215 0.25 -2.60 -3.96
CA ASP A 215 0.24 -1.30 -3.29
C ASP A 215 1.64 -1.02 -2.74
N ILE A 216 2.29 0.02 -3.27
CA ILE A 216 3.69 0.33 -2.99
C ILE A 216 3.74 1.71 -2.33
N GLU A 217 4.20 1.75 -1.08
CA GLU A 217 4.34 2.98 -0.31
C GLU A 217 5.79 3.46 -0.29
N PHE A 218 5.94 4.79 -0.40
CA PHE A 218 7.21 5.50 -0.44
C PHE A 218 7.37 6.33 0.83
N PRO A 219 8.05 5.80 1.85
CA PRO A 219 8.49 6.59 3.01
C PRO A 219 9.41 7.75 2.63
N SER A 220 9.71 8.61 3.59
CA SER A 220 10.52 9.83 3.39
C SER A 220 11.85 9.53 2.68
N GLU A 221 12.56 8.49 3.12
CA GLU A 221 13.86 8.08 2.55
C GLU A 221 13.74 7.63 1.09
N VAL A 222 12.63 6.96 0.76
CA VAL A 222 12.34 6.49 -0.60
C VAL A 222 12.03 7.66 -1.51
N LYS A 223 11.27 8.66 -1.02
CA LYS A 223 11.01 9.91 -1.75
C LYS A 223 12.30 10.66 -2.05
N GLU A 224 13.21 10.75 -1.09
CA GLU A 224 14.54 11.33 -1.32
C GLU A 224 15.35 10.55 -2.35
N ALA A 225 15.31 9.20 -2.31
CA ALA A 225 15.97 8.38 -3.32
C ALA A 225 15.36 8.56 -4.72
N LEU A 226 14.05 8.75 -4.81
CA LEU A 226 13.34 9.07 -6.06
C LEU A 226 13.75 10.46 -6.58
N ASP A 227 13.81 11.48 -5.73
CA ASP A 227 14.30 12.82 -6.08
C ASP A 227 15.72 12.75 -6.67
N LYS A 228 16.63 12.05 -5.99
CA LYS A 228 18.02 11.84 -6.44
C LYS A 228 18.09 11.10 -7.77
N THR A 229 17.22 10.12 -7.97
CA THR A 229 17.15 9.35 -9.23
C THR A 229 16.64 10.22 -10.37
N ARG A 230 15.61 11.02 -10.12
CA ARG A 230 15.01 11.93 -11.10
C ARG A 230 15.97 13.06 -11.49
N ALA A 231 16.72 13.59 -10.53
CA ALA A 231 17.71 14.65 -10.75
C ALA A 231 18.81 14.28 -11.77
N LYS A 232 19.02 12.98 -12.05
CA LYS A 232 19.98 12.50 -13.06
C LYS A 232 19.55 12.77 -14.50
N ILE A 233 18.25 12.94 -14.73
CA ILE A 233 17.66 13.05 -16.08
C ILE A 233 16.89 14.34 -16.31
N LYS A 234 16.41 15.00 -15.25
CA LYS A 234 15.66 16.26 -15.33
C LYS A 234 16.07 17.16 -14.17
N PRO A 235 16.09 18.50 -14.34
CA PRO A 235 16.08 19.43 -13.22
C PRO A 235 15.03 19.01 -12.18
N THR A 236 15.48 18.78 -10.94
CA THR A 236 14.63 18.35 -9.83
C THR A 236 15.06 19.10 -8.58
N ILE A 237 14.09 19.72 -7.91
CA ILE A 237 14.31 20.39 -6.62
C ILE A 237 14.50 19.36 -5.51
N ASN A 238 15.17 19.76 -4.43
CA ASN A 238 15.21 18.92 -3.23
C ASN A 238 13.79 18.74 -2.67
N ARG A 239 13.48 17.55 -2.16
CA ARG A 239 12.17 17.21 -1.58
C ARG A 239 11.01 17.34 -2.59
N HIS A 240 11.26 17.14 -3.89
CA HIS A 240 10.25 17.22 -4.94
C HIS A 240 9.03 16.34 -4.64
N HIS A 241 9.25 15.05 -4.36
CA HIS A 241 8.12 14.13 -4.10
C HIS A 241 7.37 14.53 -2.82
N PHE A 242 8.08 14.95 -1.76
CA PHE A 242 7.43 15.45 -0.54
C PHE A 242 6.55 16.67 -0.83
N TYR A 243 7.04 17.67 -1.56
CA TYR A 243 6.26 18.87 -1.88
C TYR A 243 5.04 18.58 -2.76
N LYS A 244 5.16 17.66 -3.72
CA LYS A 244 4.01 17.19 -4.50
C LYS A 244 2.97 16.49 -3.62
N SER A 245 3.40 15.57 -2.75
CA SER A 245 2.52 14.90 -1.80
C SER A 245 1.90 15.87 -0.77
N ALA A 246 2.55 17.00 -0.49
CA ALA A 246 2.07 18.05 0.41
C ALA A 246 1.13 19.06 -0.25
N GLY A 247 0.81 18.92 -1.54
CA GLY A 247 -0.15 19.78 -2.25
C GLY A 247 0.47 21.01 -2.93
N TYR A 248 1.80 21.10 -3.02
CA TYR A 248 2.49 22.21 -3.68
C TYR A 248 2.86 21.93 -5.14
N THR A 249 2.15 21.03 -5.82
CA THR A 249 2.46 20.57 -7.20
C THR A 249 2.76 21.72 -8.16
N SER A 250 1.91 22.75 -8.21
CA SER A 250 2.09 23.88 -9.12
C SER A 250 3.34 24.72 -8.80
N LEU A 251 3.68 24.88 -7.52
CA LEU A 251 4.90 25.60 -7.11
C LEU A 251 6.16 24.80 -7.44
N VAL A 252 6.11 23.47 -7.26
CA VAL A 252 7.19 22.57 -7.67
C VAL A 252 7.41 22.65 -9.18
N ASP A 253 6.33 22.57 -9.97
CA ASP A 253 6.42 22.62 -11.43
C ASP A 253 6.96 23.96 -11.93
N LEU A 254 6.54 25.09 -11.30
CA LEU A 254 7.10 26.41 -11.57
C LEU A 254 8.59 26.48 -11.19
N ALA A 255 8.96 25.99 -10.01
CA ALA A 255 10.34 25.99 -9.55
C ALA A 255 11.25 25.19 -10.49
N GLU A 256 10.81 24.01 -10.94
CA GLU A 256 11.55 23.19 -11.89
C GLU A 256 11.68 23.84 -13.27
N MET A 257 10.63 24.51 -13.76
CA MET A 257 10.67 25.26 -15.02
C MET A 257 11.73 26.38 -14.97
N VAL A 258 11.76 27.14 -13.88
CA VAL A 258 12.77 28.20 -13.69
C VAL A 258 14.18 27.62 -13.61
N ILE A 259 14.37 26.47 -12.94
CA ILE A 259 15.69 25.83 -12.83
C ILE A 259 16.14 25.22 -14.16
N GLU A 260 15.20 24.76 -14.98
CA GLU A 260 15.46 24.27 -16.34
C GLU A 260 16.00 25.40 -17.23
N ASP A 261 15.42 26.60 -17.13
CA ASP A 261 15.87 27.80 -17.86
C ASP A 261 17.12 28.46 -17.25
N ARG A 262 17.27 28.41 -15.91
CA ARG A 262 18.31 29.08 -15.12
C ARG A 262 18.89 28.16 -14.04
N PRO A 263 19.78 27.21 -14.39
CA PRO A 263 20.32 26.23 -13.45
C PRO A 263 21.08 26.85 -12.26
N GLU A 264 21.69 28.02 -12.44
CA GLU A 264 22.43 28.78 -11.43
C GLU A 264 21.54 29.26 -10.27
N GLU A 265 20.25 29.50 -10.54
CA GLU A 265 19.27 29.98 -9.56
C GLU A 265 18.70 28.87 -8.67
N ARG A 266 19.10 27.61 -8.89
CA ARG A 266 18.60 26.44 -8.15
C ARG A 266 18.59 26.66 -6.63
N LYS A 267 19.71 27.10 -6.07
CA LYS A 267 19.82 27.30 -4.61
C LYS A 267 18.84 28.37 -4.11
N TYR A 268 18.69 29.45 -4.86
CA TYR A 268 17.80 30.54 -4.52
C TYR A 268 16.32 30.10 -4.59
N ILE A 269 15.91 29.45 -5.68
CA ILE A 269 14.53 28.98 -5.86
C ILE A 269 14.16 27.93 -4.80
N THR A 270 15.04 26.95 -4.54
CA THR A 270 14.80 25.96 -3.47
C THR A 270 14.64 26.64 -2.11
N ALA A 271 15.51 27.58 -1.75
CA ALA A 271 15.40 28.30 -0.48
C ALA A 271 14.10 29.13 -0.36
N LYS A 272 13.60 29.70 -1.47
CA LYS A 272 12.31 30.41 -1.47
C LYS A 272 11.13 29.46 -1.31
N LEU A 273 11.17 28.29 -1.95
CA LEU A 273 10.15 27.28 -1.80
C LEU A 273 10.12 26.76 -0.35
N ASP A 274 11.29 26.44 0.22
CA ASP A 274 11.41 26.00 1.61
C ASP A 274 10.82 27.06 2.57
N LYS A 275 11.08 28.35 2.32
CA LYS A 275 10.51 29.46 3.10
C LYS A 275 9.00 29.59 2.98
N ILE A 276 8.41 29.23 1.84
CA ILE A 276 6.95 29.21 1.66
C ILE A 276 6.38 28.06 2.50
N VAL A 277 6.91 26.86 2.31
CA VAL A 277 6.44 25.66 3.02
C VAL A 277 6.63 25.80 4.53
N SER A 278 7.72 26.41 4.99
CA SER A 278 7.98 26.62 6.41
C SER A 278 6.98 27.55 7.10
N ARG A 279 6.25 28.38 6.35
CA ARG A 279 5.20 29.24 6.92
C ARG A 279 3.96 28.44 7.29
N ASP A 280 3.75 27.32 6.62
CA ASP A 280 2.57 26.45 6.73
C ASP A 280 2.84 25.25 7.67
N ILE A 281 4.08 25.11 8.16
CA ILE A 281 4.43 24.16 9.24
C ILE A 281 3.69 24.57 10.53
N PRO A 282 3.19 23.59 11.32
CA PRO A 282 2.50 23.87 12.57
C PRO A 282 3.31 24.76 13.53
N ARG A 283 2.66 25.76 14.10
CA ARG A 283 3.21 26.68 15.11
C ARG A 283 2.60 26.39 16.47
N VAL A 284 3.15 27.01 17.51
CA VAL A 284 2.58 26.95 18.88
C VAL A 284 1.08 27.24 18.84
N ASP A 285 0.33 26.44 19.59
CA ASP A 285 -1.13 26.36 19.66
C ASP A 285 -1.86 25.73 18.46
N ASP A 286 -1.17 25.47 17.35
CA ASP A 286 -1.81 24.83 16.19
C ASP A 286 -2.19 23.38 16.50
N PRO A 287 -3.39 22.94 16.06
CA PRO A 287 -3.77 21.54 16.13
C PRO A 287 -2.97 20.71 15.12
N VAL A 288 -2.55 19.51 15.52
CA VAL A 288 -1.82 18.57 14.68
C VAL A 288 -2.38 17.16 14.82
N ASN A 289 -2.64 16.51 13.69
CA ASN A 289 -3.00 15.08 13.64
C ASN A 289 -1.74 14.22 13.50
N ILE A 290 -1.77 12.99 14.02
CA ILE A 290 -0.70 12.00 13.80
C ILE A 290 -1.29 10.83 13.02
N GLU A 291 -0.82 10.64 11.80
CA GLU A 291 -1.08 9.48 10.95
C GLU A 291 -0.05 8.39 11.24
N HIS A 292 -0.44 7.41 12.06
CA HIS A 292 0.35 6.24 12.38
C HIS A 292 0.00 5.13 11.38
N VAL A 293 0.78 5.05 10.30
CA VAL A 293 0.53 4.10 9.20
C VAL A 293 1.15 2.76 9.55
N LYS A 294 0.36 1.69 9.54
CA LYS A 294 0.83 0.33 9.78
C LYS A 294 1.45 -0.29 8.52
N LEU A 295 2.32 -1.29 8.69
CA LEU A 295 2.95 -1.99 7.56
C LEU A 295 1.93 -2.68 6.64
N ASP A 296 0.75 -3.03 7.15
CA ASP A 296 -0.35 -3.58 6.34
C ASP A 296 -1.21 -2.53 5.61
N GLY A 297 -0.89 -1.24 5.76
CA GLY A 297 -1.52 -0.13 5.06
C GLY A 297 -2.66 0.54 5.82
N ARG A 298 -3.04 0.02 7.00
CA ARG A 298 -4.01 0.70 7.85
C ARG A 298 -3.44 2.03 8.36
N ASN A 299 -4.15 3.12 8.08
CA ASN A 299 -3.81 4.44 8.62
C ASN A 299 -4.59 4.67 9.93
N ILE A 300 -3.89 4.67 11.06
CA ILE A 300 -4.48 4.95 12.37
C ILE A 300 -4.23 6.41 12.71
N VAL A 301 -5.29 7.22 12.74
CA VAL A 301 -5.20 8.60 13.22
C VAL A 301 -5.25 8.60 14.74
N LEU A 302 -4.15 8.98 15.39
CA LEU A 302 -4.08 9.07 16.84
C LEU A 302 -4.84 10.31 17.35
N ALA A 303 -5.02 10.38 18.67
CA ALA A 303 -5.61 11.55 19.31
C ALA A 303 -4.86 12.83 18.88
N ARG A 304 -5.63 13.84 18.48
CA ARG A 304 -5.13 15.14 18.03
C ARG A 304 -4.30 15.79 19.14
N GLY A 305 -3.14 16.32 18.77
CA GLY A 305 -2.29 17.12 19.66
C GLY A 305 -2.38 18.61 19.35
N ARG A 306 -1.80 19.41 20.24
CA ARG A 306 -1.48 20.83 20.01
C ARG A 306 0.01 21.04 20.17
N VAL A 307 0.60 21.87 19.31
CA VAL A 307 2.00 22.27 19.47
C VAL A 307 2.12 23.13 20.72
N ILE A 308 3.03 22.78 21.62
CA ILE A 308 3.33 23.56 22.83
C ILE A 308 4.66 24.32 22.72
N GLU A 309 5.58 23.82 21.89
CA GLU A 309 6.93 24.36 21.77
C GLU A 309 7.47 24.09 20.37
N THR A 310 8.25 25.03 19.83
CA THR A 310 9.00 24.84 18.58
C THR A 310 10.49 24.82 18.91
N THR A 311 11.21 23.81 18.44
CA THR A 311 12.65 23.66 18.63
C THR A 311 13.40 24.00 17.34
N VAL A 312 14.74 24.06 17.39
CA VAL A 312 15.56 24.33 16.19
C VAL A 312 15.32 23.27 15.09
N ASN A 313 15.06 22.03 15.50
CA ASN A 313 14.97 20.87 14.62
C ASN A 313 13.54 20.33 14.47
N GLY A 314 12.54 20.94 15.09
CA GLY A 314 11.20 20.35 15.15
C GLY A 314 10.24 21.06 16.09
N PHE A 315 9.35 20.31 16.73
CA PHE A 315 8.39 20.83 17.68
C PHE A 315 7.90 19.76 18.64
N VAL A 316 7.31 20.18 19.76
CA VAL A 316 6.72 19.29 20.77
C VAL A 316 5.21 19.46 20.74
N ILE A 317 4.49 18.34 20.69
CA ILE A 317 3.02 18.34 20.79
C ILE A 317 2.55 17.75 22.10
N ARG A 318 1.54 18.37 22.70
CA ARG A 318 0.80 17.83 23.85
C ARG A 318 -0.50 17.21 23.38
N ARG A 319 -0.74 15.97 23.79
CA ARG A 319 -1.99 15.23 23.58
C ARG A 319 -2.64 14.93 24.92
N GLN A 320 -3.91 15.27 25.09
CA GLN A 320 -4.70 14.92 26.26
C GLN A 320 -5.64 13.76 25.91
N PHE A 321 -5.72 12.76 26.78
CA PHE A 321 -6.60 11.61 26.59
C PHE A 321 -7.89 11.81 27.39
N ARG A 322 -9.03 11.93 26.71
CA ARG A 322 -10.35 11.91 27.39
C ARG A 322 -10.78 10.45 27.51
N HIS A 323 -10.83 9.93 28.74
CA HIS A 323 -11.38 8.62 29.08
C HIS A 323 -10.98 7.48 28.10
N THR A 324 -9.79 6.92 28.27
CA THR A 324 -9.35 5.79 27.44
C THR A 324 -9.41 4.46 28.18
N ASN A 325 -10.48 3.68 27.94
CA ASN A 325 -10.47 2.21 28.14
C ASN A 325 -9.51 1.49 27.17
N ARG A 326 -8.78 2.22 26.31
CA ARG A 326 -7.66 1.66 25.56
C ARG A 326 -6.48 1.63 26.51
N LYS A 327 -6.22 0.44 27.07
CA LYS A 327 -4.93 0.09 27.68
C LYS A 327 -3.83 0.69 26.79
N LEU A 328 -3.21 1.78 27.23
CA LEU A 328 -1.88 2.11 26.76
C LEU A 328 -1.11 0.80 26.97
N LYS A 329 -0.56 0.22 25.90
CA LYS A 329 0.29 -0.99 25.97
C LYS A 329 1.62 -0.66 26.68
N LEU A 330 1.56 0.03 27.80
CA LEU A 330 2.66 0.29 28.72
C LEU A 330 2.86 -0.90 29.67
N VAL A 331 1.89 -1.81 29.74
CA VAL A 331 1.94 -3.00 30.60
C VAL A 331 1.88 -4.28 29.76
N LYS A 332 2.74 -5.20 30.15
CA LYS A 332 2.86 -6.56 29.63
C LYS A 332 1.52 -7.28 29.79
N GLU A 333 1.04 -7.98 28.77
CA GLU A 333 0.02 -9.02 28.96
C GLU A 333 0.64 -10.11 29.85
N TYR A 334 0.45 -10.00 31.17
CA TYR A 334 0.50 -11.13 32.08
C TYR A 334 -0.94 -11.47 32.47
N PRO A 335 -1.29 -12.77 32.54
CA PRO A 335 -2.49 -13.21 33.25
C PRO A 335 -2.17 -13.06 34.74
N ASP A 336 -2.53 -11.91 35.30
CA ASP A 336 -2.99 -11.70 36.67
C ASP A 336 -3.11 -10.18 36.88
N ASP A 337 -4.26 -9.77 37.37
CA ASP A 337 -4.80 -8.42 37.31
C ASP A 337 -3.90 -7.36 37.97
N VAL A 338 -3.26 -6.53 37.14
CA VAL A 338 -2.80 -5.20 37.55
C VAL A 338 -3.30 -4.20 36.51
N ASP A 339 -4.49 -3.66 36.76
CA ASP A 339 -5.05 -2.53 36.03
C ASP A 339 -4.22 -1.28 36.36
N VAL A 340 -3.46 -0.77 35.39
CA VAL A 340 -3.04 0.62 35.43
C VAL A 340 -4.25 1.44 34.96
N VAL A 341 -4.96 1.99 35.93
CA VAL A 341 -6.08 2.91 35.70
C VAL A 341 -5.54 4.11 34.92
N GLY A 342 -6.11 4.36 33.74
CA GLY A 342 -5.90 5.62 33.05
C GLY A 342 -6.78 6.66 33.71
N ASP A 343 -6.20 7.57 34.47
CA ASP A 343 -6.95 8.65 35.10
C ASP A 343 -7.31 9.72 34.08
N GLU A 344 -8.50 10.31 34.22
CA GLU A 344 -8.93 11.43 33.39
C GLU A 344 -8.02 12.63 33.65
N GLY A 345 -7.20 13.02 32.66
CA GLY A 345 -6.26 14.14 32.79
C GLY A 345 -4.82 13.81 32.42
N ASP A 346 -4.47 12.53 32.28
CA ASP A 346 -3.18 12.10 31.73
C ASP A 346 -2.91 12.72 30.36
N TYR A 347 -1.65 13.06 30.12
CA TYR A 347 -1.22 13.64 28.86
C TYR A 347 0.08 13.04 28.35
N ALA A 348 0.31 13.19 27.04
CA ALA A 348 1.52 12.78 26.38
C ALA A 348 2.19 13.96 25.70
N LEU A 349 3.50 14.09 25.89
CA LEU A 349 4.37 14.97 25.13
C LEU A 349 5.07 14.16 24.06
N THR A 350 4.92 14.55 22.80
CA THR A 350 5.54 13.85 21.67
C THR A 350 6.51 14.80 20.98
N HIS A 351 7.77 14.38 20.87
CA HIS A 351 8.83 15.16 20.23
C HIS A 351 8.89 14.80 18.75
N VAL A 352 8.68 15.80 17.90
CA VAL A 352 8.53 15.65 16.45
C VAL A 352 9.71 16.30 15.77
N ILE A 353 10.57 15.49 15.18
CA ILE A 353 11.74 15.93 14.41
C ILE A 353 11.56 15.41 12.98
N PRO A 354 11.38 16.28 11.97
CA PRO A 354 11.25 15.85 10.58
C PRO A 354 12.44 14.99 10.13
N GLY A 355 12.17 13.87 9.48
CA GLY A 355 13.17 12.90 9.02
C GLY A 355 13.71 11.95 10.10
N ALA A 356 13.33 12.12 11.37
CA ALA A 356 13.74 11.19 12.42
C ALA A 356 13.12 9.81 12.20
N LEU A 357 13.90 8.74 12.44
CA LEU A 357 13.48 7.34 12.38
C LEU A 357 12.91 6.82 13.70
N THR A 358 12.68 7.74 14.64
CA THR A 358 12.22 7.41 15.99
C THR A 358 11.37 8.55 16.49
N LEU A 359 10.16 8.23 16.94
CA LEU A 359 9.25 9.20 17.53
C LEU A 359 9.14 8.95 19.04
N PHE A 360 9.64 9.89 19.84
CA PHE A 360 9.62 9.80 21.30
C PHE A 360 8.34 10.40 21.87
N THR A 361 7.73 9.69 22.81
CA THR A 361 6.55 10.12 23.56
C THR A 361 6.77 9.90 25.04
N ASN A 362 6.76 10.97 25.83
CA ASN A 362 6.74 10.93 27.28
C ASN A 362 5.29 10.99 27.78
N TYR A 363 4.92 10.09 28.68
CA TYR A 363 3.59 10.01 29.28
C TYR A 363 3.64 10.54 30.71
N TYR A 364 2.74 11.45 31.03
CA TYR A 364 2.65 12.10 32.34
C TYR A 364 1.27 11.87 32.95
N SER A 365 1.23 11.80 34.28
CA SER A 365 -0.01 11.84 35.05
C SER A 365 -0.64 13.24 35.00
N ILE A 366 -1.88 13.36 35.49
CA ILE A 366 -2.51 14.67 35.73
C ILE A 366 -1.71 15.55 36.69
N ASP A 367 -0.97 14.94 37.62
CA ASP A 367 -0.12 15.61 38.63
C ASP A 367 1.31 15.91 38.12
N ASP A 368 1.51 15.87 36.79
CA ASP A 368 2.80 16.12 36.11
C ASP A 368 3.92 15.12 36.45
N GLU A 369 3.59 13.93 36.96
CA GLU A 369 4.57 12.86 37.20
C GLU A 369 4.83 12.02 35.95
N LEU A 370 6.10 11.79 35.61
CA LEU A 370 6.48 10.95 34.46
C LEU A 370 6.10 9.49 34.74
N LYS A 371 5.19 8.93 33.93
CA LYS A 371 4.76 7.52 33.99
C LYS A 371 5.65 6.60 33.15
N GLY A 372 6.24 7.13 32.08
CA GLY A 372 7.16 6.39 31.23
C GLY A 372 7.41 7.04 29.87
N THR A 373 8.38 6.49 29.15
CA THR A 373 8.77 6.94 27.80
C THR A 373 8.56 5.82 26.80
N TYR A 374 7.96 6.15 25.67
CA TYR A 374 7.72 5.28 24.53
C TYR A 374 8.45 5.82 23.31
N ALA A 375 9.26 5.00 22.66
CA ALA A 375 9.91 5.31 21.40
C ALA A 375 9.41 4.38 20.31
N ASN A 376 8.72 4.95 19.34
CA ASN A 376 8.26 4.24 18.16
C ASN A 376 9.36 4.23 17.11
N ILE A 377 9.78 3.04 16.65
CA ILE A 377 10.73 2.93 15.54
C ILE A 377 9.94 2.98 14.25
N ASN A 378 10.20 3.99 13.44
CA ASN A 378 9.43 4.29 12.24
C ASN A 378 10.33 4.71 11.09
N THR A 379 9.72 4.84 9.91
CA THR A 379 10.32 5.58 8.81
C THR A 379 10.35 7.08 9.11
N GLY A 380 11.19 7.82 8.39
CA GLY A 380 11.39 9.25 8.55
C GLY A 380 10.09 10.02 8.73
N VAL A 381 9.98 10.72 9.86
CA VAL A 381 8.81 11.50 10.22
C VAL A 381 8.60 12.64 9.22
N GLU A 382 7.45 12.64 8.54
CA GLU A 382 7.06 13.70 7.62
C GLU A 382 6.06 14.65 8.31
N VAL A 383 6.27 15.95 8.14
CA VAL A 383 5.36 16.99 8.65
C VAL A 383 4.72 17.67 7.45
N TYR A 384 3.43 17.43 7.27
CA TYR A 384 2.63 18.04 6.23
C TYR A 384 1.87 19.26 6.78
N PRO A 385 1.81 20.34 5.99
CA PRO A 385 1.13 21.57 6.37
C PRO A 385 -0.38 21.36 6.52
N SER A 386 -1.03 22.32 7.17
CA SER A 386 -2.49 22.41 7.14
C SER A 386 -2.96 22.76 5.72
N ASN A 387 -4.14 22.26 5.32
CA ASN A 387 -4.68 22.51 3.98
C ASN A 387 -5.95 23.37 4.01
N GLY A 388 -6.04 24.30 4.97
CA GLY A 388 -7.19 25.19 5.18
C GLY A 388 -8.44 24.51 5.73
N THR A 389 -8.66 23.23 5.43
CA THR A 389 -9.82 22.44 5.90
C THR A 389 -9.45 21.41 6.97
N SER A 390 -8.19 20.95 6.98
CA SER A 390 -7.66 20.01 7.97
C SER A 390 -6.44 20.60 8.68
N PRO A 391 -6.23 20.25 9.97
CA PRO A 391 -5.01 20.61 10.69
C PRO A 391 -3.77 20.06 9.99
N GLY A 392 -2.60 20.59 10.35
CA GLY A 392 -1.33 19.99 9.96
C GLY A 392 -1.25 18.53 10.44
N LYS A 393 -0.43 17.73 9.77
CA LYS A 393 -0.33 16.31 10.08
C LYS A 393 1.11 15.82 10.11
N ILE A 394 1.40 14.98 11.09
CA ILE A 394 2.62 14.20 11.20
C ILE A 394 2.31 12.83 10.64
N ARG A 395 3.15 12.34 9.72
CA ARG A 395 2.97 11.03 9.10
C ARG A 395 4.29 10.26 9.12
N TYR A 396 4.19 8.98 9.42
CA TYR A 396 5.28 8.02 9.29
C TYR A 396 4.68 6.62 9.11
N VAL A 397 5.48 5.68 8.63
CA VAL A 397 5.14 4.26 8.67
C VAL A 397 5.80 3.62 9.88
N ASP A 398 4.97 3.07 10.75
CA ASP A 398 5.39 2.31 11.92
C ASP A 398 6.04 0.99 11.50
N LEU A 399 7.24 0.71 11.99
CA LEU A 399 7.97 -0.52 11.68
C LEU A 399 7.64 -1.67 12.64
N GLU A 400 6.65 -1.48 13.52
CA GLU A 400 6.07 -2.48 14.43
C GLU A 400 7.07 -3.05 15.46
N ILE A 401 8.15 -2.32 15.72
CA ILE A 401 9.10 -2.58 16.80
C ILE A 401 9.27 -1.31 17.60
N ASP A 402 9.11 -1.39 18.91
CA ASP A 402 9.10 -0.22 19.79
C ASP A 402 10.00 -0.45 21.01
N VAL A 403 10.39 0.65 21.65
CA VAL A 403 11.12 0.63 22.91
C VAL A 403 10.29 1.34 23.98
N VAL A 404 10.12 0.69 25.13
CA VAL A 404 9.34 1.23 26.25
C VAL A 404 10.17 1.22 27.52
N LYS A 405 10.25 2.38 28.17
CA LYS A 405 10.79 2.54 29.53
C LYS A 405 9.64 2.91 30.46
N ALA A 406 9.00 1.88 31.02
CA ALA A 406 7.89 2.00 31.96
C ALA A 406 7.78 0.70 32.78
N PRO A 407 7.57 0.76 34.11
CA PRO A 407 7.78 1.91 35.01
C PRO A 407 9.15 2.58 34.84
N VAL A 408 9.28 3.87 35.21
CA VAL A 408 10.47 4.72 34.90
C VAL A 408 11.77 4.16 35.49
N ASP A 409 11.66 3.48 36.64
CA ASP A 409 12.72 2.81 37.37
C ASP A 409 13.18 1.48 36.75
N GLN A 410 12.42 0.94 35.79
CA GLN A 410 12.78 -0.29 35.10
C GLN A 410 13.65 -0.03 33.86
N PRO A 411 14.52 -0.99 33.49
CA PRO A 411 15.27 -0.88 32.25
C PRO A 411 14.32 -0.84 31.03
N PRO A 412 14.69 -0.13 29.97
CA PRO A 412 13.92 -0.10 28.73
C PRO A 412 13.82 -1.50 28.12
N ARG A 413 12.69 -1.76 27.46
CA ARG A 413 12.36 -3.06 26.87
C ARG A 413 11.94 -2.87 25.42
N ILE A 414 12.46 -3.71 24.53
CA ILE A 414 12.03 -3.78 23.14
C ILE A 414 10.80 -4.69 23.04
N ILE A 415 9.69 -4.16 22.52
CA ILE A 415 8.42 -4.88 22.38
C ILE A 415 8.07 -5.13 20.91
N ASP A 416 7.06 -5.97 20.69
CA ASP A 416 6.42 -6.20 19.39
C ASP A 416 7.34 -6.75 18.26
N GLN A 417 8.54 -7.24 18.59
CA GLN A 417 9.48 -7.88 17.62
C GLN A 417 8.85 -8.99 16.74
N HIS A 418 7.84 -9.70 17.27
CA HIS A 418 7.10 -10.71 16.53
C HIS A 418 6.27 -10.10 15.38
N LEU A 419 5.77 -8.86 15.52
CA LEU A 419 5.07 -8.13 14.46
C LEU A 419 6.01 -7.80 13.29
N LEU A 420 7.20 -7.29 13.60
CA LEU A 420 8.26 -7.04 12.61
C LEU A 420 8.61 -8.32 11.83
N LYS A 421 8.79 -9.45 12.53
CA LYS A 421 9.05 -10.76 11.89
C LYS A 421 7.90 -11.17 10.94
N ARG A 422 6.64 -10.97 11.35
CA ARG A 422 5.48 -11.24 10.48
C ARG A 422 5.46 -10.32 9.26
N ALA A 423 5.88 -9.07 9.40
CA ALA A 423 5.92 -8.14 8.27
C ALA A 423 6.92 -8.59 7.19
N VAL A 424 8.08 -9.10 7.60
CA VAL A 424 9.05 -9.71 6.66
C VAL A 424 8.47 -10.96 6.01
N GLN A 425 7.86 -11.87 6.78
CA GLN A 425 7.21 -13.08 6.25
C GLN A 425 6.08 -12.77 5.25
N ARG A 426 5.38 -11.66 5.46
CA ARG A 426 4.33 -11.17 4.54
C ARG A 426 4.90 -10.44 3.33
N GLY A 427 6.21 -10.22 3.28
CA GLY A 427 6.91 -9.52 2.20
C GLY A 427 6.67 -8.00 2.19
N PHE A 428 6.19 -7.41 3.29
CA PHE A 428 5.93 -5.97 3.37
C PHE A 428 7.22 -5.16 3.31
N ILE A 429 8.23 -5.62 4.03
CA ILE A 429 9.58 -5.05 4.12
C ILE A 429 10.62 -6.14 3.85
N THR A 430 11.84 -5.74 3.52
CA THR A 430 12.98 -6.66 3.36
C THR A 430 13.58 -7.02 4.73
N GLU A 431 14.36 -8.11 4.79
CA GLU A 431 15.11 -8.46 6.01
C GLU A 431 16.13 -7.37 6.37
N GLU A 432 16.71 -6.70 5.37
CA GLU A 432 17.63 -5.57 5.58
C GLU A 432 16.97 -4.43 6.37
N VAL A 433 15.75 -4.04 5.98
CA VAL A 433 14.97 -3.02 6.70
C VAL A 433 14.67 -3.49 8.12
N ALA A 434 14.25 -4.75 8.29
CA ALA A 434 13.98 -5.29 9.62
C ALA A 434 15.22 -5.28 10.52
N GLU A 435 16.40 -5.61 9.99
CA GLU A 435 17.65 -5.61 10.75
C GLU A 435 18.11 -4.18 11.11
N LEU A 436 17.91 -3.21 10.22
CA LEU A 436 18.10 -1.80 10.53
C LEU A 436 17.18 -1.34 11.66
N SER A 437 15.89 -1.73 11.62
CA SER A 437 14.93 -1.41 12.69
C SER A 437 15.31 -2.05 14.03
N ARG A 438 15.77 -3.31 14.03
CA ARG A 438 16.24 -3.98 15.26
C ARG A 438 17.47 -3.28 15.85
N ARG A 439 18.45 -2.96 15.03
CA ARG A 439 19.65 -2.21 15.46
C ARG A 439 19.27 -0.84 16.01
N ARG A 440 18.33 -0.15 15.38
CA ARG A 440 17.81 1.15 15.87
C ARG A 440 17.10 1.00 17.21
N ALA A 441 16.24 -0.01 17.35
CA ALA A 441 15.55 -0.30 18.62
C ALA A 441 16.56 -0.59 19.74
N GLN A 442 17.61 -1.37 19.46
CA GLN A 442 18.67 -1.66 20.41
C GLN A 442 19.42 -0.39 20.85
N ALA A 443 19.86 0.43 19.88
CA ALA A 443 20.54 1.70 20.18
C ALA A 443 19.67 2.66 21.00
N VAL A 444 18.37 2.78 20.67
CA VAL A 444 17.42 3.60 21.42
C VAL A 444 17.21 3.05 22.84
N SER A 445 17.16 1.73 23.00
CA SER A 445 17.07 1.08 24.31
C SER A 445 18.31 1.36 25.17
N GLU A 446 19.51 1.31 24.59
CA GLU A 446 20.75 1.64 25.31
C GLU A 446 20.77 3.12 25.73
N GLN A 447 20.46 4.04 24.80
CA GLN A 447 20.38 5.47 25.09
C GLN A 447 19.34 5.81 26.18
N MET A 448 18.18 5.13 26.17
CA MET A 448 17.15 5.24 27.22
C MET A 448 17.63 4.72 28.58
N ALA A 449 18.48 3.70 28.61
CA ALA A 449 19.04 3.15 29.84
C ALA A 449 20.08 4.09 30.45
N GLU A 450 20.92 4.70 29.60
CA GLU A 450 21.99 5.62 29.99
C GLU A 450 21.48 7.02 30.38
N GLY A 451 20.20 7.32 30.14
CA GLY A 451 19.63 8.64 30.44
C GLY A 451 20.21 9.75 29.56
N ILE A 452 20.79 9.38 28.40
CA ILE A 452 21.24 10.34 27.40
C ILE A 452 20.01 11.10 26.90
N ASP A 453 20.17 12.41 26.69
CA ASP A 453 19.10 13.22 26.11
C ASP A 453 18.80 12.75 24.67
N LEU A 454 17.79 11.90 24.56
CA LEU A 454 17.33 11.24 23.33
C LEU A 454 16.72 12.21 22.34
N ILE A 455 16.42 13.43 22.79
CA ILE A 455 15.59 14.41 22.08
C ILE A 455 16.47 15.41 21.33
N GLY A 456 17.78 15.44 21.57
CA GLY A 456 18.69 16.37 20.88
C GLY A 456 18.20 17.81 21.01
N ILE A 457 17.90 18.21 22.26
CA ILE A 457 17.74 19.62 22.64
C ILE A 457 19.12 20.26 22.75
#